data_AF-A0A6V8QQI5-F1
#
_entry.id   AF-A0A6V8QQI5-F1
#
_cell.length_a   1.000
_cell.length_b   1.000
_cell.length_c   1.000
_cell.angle_alpha   90.00
_cell.angle_beta   90.00
_cell.angle_gamma   90.00
#
_symmetry.space_group_name_H-M   'P 1'
#
loop_
_entity.id
_entity.type
_entity.pdbx_description
1 polymer ?
#
loop_
_entity_poly.entity_id
_entity_poly.type
_entity_poly.pdbx_seq_one_letter_code
_entity_poly.pdbx_strand_id
1 'polypeptide(L)'
;MSRLLQVGKKKSSISLPLKLLYENLDWEEGRKGAFGPETQSHRWDLVMLSDCTYNVDMLPALVETLSALHASNMAHVAASSTSSGEQPQSTKVFLATKPRHASEEALFDLLSQEGWAELHRQTLPLPVLGAETQSVELYLYEKLQ
;
A
#
# COMPACT_ATOMS: atom_id res chain seq x y z
N MET A 1 22.23 -27.83 51.22
CA MET A 1 21.62 -27.62 49.90
C MET A 1 20.90 -26.29 49.91
N SER A 2 21.37 -25.28 49.18
CA SER A 2 20.70 -23.98 49.07
C SER A 2 20.65 -23.61 47.59
N ARG A 3 19.44 -23.52 47.02
CA ARG A 3 19.22 -23.08 45.63
C ARG A 3 18.92 -21.59 45.64
N LEU A 4 19.81 -20.80 45.03
CA LEU A 4 19.53 -19.41 44.68
C LEU A 4 18.39 -19.36 43.66
N LEU A 5 17.37 -18.55 43.94
CA LEU A 5 16.36 -18.12 42.98
C LEU A 5 17.02 -17.12 42.01
N GLN A 6 17.21 -17.52 40.76
CA GLN A 6 17.51 -16.58 39.69
C GLN A 6 16.21 -15.87 39.27
N VAL A 7 16.11 -14.60 39.62
CA VAL A 7 15.07 -13.69 39.12
C VAL A 7 15.30 -13.46 37.63
N GLY A 8 14.39 -13.96 36.79
CA GLY A 8 14.38 -13.69 35.36
C GLY A 8 14.16 -12.19 35.11
N LYS A 9 15.17 -11.51 34.57
CA LYS A 9 15.02 -10.15 34.03
C LYS A 9 14.05 -10.20 32.84
N LYS A 10 12.84 -9.65 33.02
CA LYS A 10 11.92 -9.35 31.93
C LYS A 10 12.60 -8.34 30.98
N LYS A 11 12.85 -8.74 29.74
CA LYS A 11 13.18 -7.82 28.65
C LYS A 11 11.93 -6.98 28.38
N SER A 12 11.96 -5.72 28.79
CA SER A 12 11.01 -4.70 28.37
C SER A 12 11.26 -4.43 26.87
N SER A 13 10.39 -4.94 26.00
CA SER A 13 10.36 -4.47 24.62
C SER A 13 9.65 -3.12 24.62
N ILE A 14 10.40 -2.05 24.35
CA ILE A 14 9.82 -0.74 24.11
C ILE A 14 9.07 -0.83 22.77
N SER A 15 7.74 -0.95 22.84
CA SER A 15 6.89 -0.77 21.67
C SER A 15 6.79 0.73 21.40
N LEU A 16 7.24 1.18 20.23
CA LEU A 16 6.91 2.53 19.77
C LEU A 16 5.38 2.62 19.63
N PRO A 17 4.76 3.73 20.05
CA PRO A 17 3.32 3.91 19.91
C PRO A 17 2.93 3.93 18.43
N LEU A 18 1.96 3.10 18.06
CA LEU A 18 1.32 3.15 16.74
C LEU A 18 0.44 4.39 16.67
N LYS A 19 0.64 5.23 15.66
CA LYS A 19 -0.19 6.41 15.40
C LYS A 19 -1.22 6.06 14.33
N LEU A 20 -2.50 6.15 14.68
CA LEU A 20 -3.60 6.06 13.72
C LEU A 20 -4.01 7.48 13.33
N LEU A 21 -4.01 7.74 12.03
CA LEU A 21 -4.37 9.02 11.43
C LEU A 21 -5.55 8.82 10.48
N TYR A 22 -6.34 9.87 10.29
CA TYR A 22 -7.48 9.85 9.38
C TYR A 22 -7.50 11.13 8.57
N GLU A 23 -7.74 10.97 7.27
CA GLU A 23 -7.95 12.06 6.32
C GLU A 23 -8.87 11.59 5.20
N ASN A 24 -9.74 12.47 4.72
CA ASN A 24 -10.54 12.19 3.53
C ASN A 24 -9.65 12.31 2.29
N LEU A 25 -9.67 11.31 1.42
CA LEU A 25 -8.97 11.31 0.15
C LEU A 25 -9.96 11.03 -0.99
N ASP A 26 -10.27 12.06 -1.76
CA ASP A 26 -10.99 11.93 -3.02
C ASP A 26 -9.98 11.66 -4.15
N TRP A 27 -10.15 10.61 -4.94
CA TRP A 27 -9.20 10.25 -6.00
C TRP A 27 -9.17 11.25 -7.15
N GLU A 28 -10.24 12.00 -7.40
CA GLU A 28 -10.27 13.08 -8.41
C GLU A 28 -9.42 14.29 -8.00
N GLU A 29 -9.25 14.50 -6.70
CA GLU A 29 -8.33 15.51 -6.18
C GLU A 29 -6.93 14.91 -5.96
N GLY A 30 -6.86 13.66 -5.49
CA GLY A 30 -5.62 12.91 -5.28
C GLY A 30 -4.79 12.76 -6.56
N ARG A 31 -5.42 12.51 -7.71
CA ARG A 31 -4.74 12.44 -9.02
C ARG A 31 -4.07 13.75 -9.43
N LYS A 32 -4.53 14.87 -8.88
CA LYS A 32 -3.92 16.20 -9.10
C LYS A 32 -2.81 16.49 -8.08
N GLY A 33 -2.52 15.57 -7.17
CA GLY A 33 -1.61 15.77 -6.04
C GLY A 33 -2.19 16.66 -4.93
N ALA A 34 -3.50 16.94 -4.95
CA ALA A 34 -4.17 17.76 -3.94
C ALA A 34 -4.48 16.92 -2.70
N PHE A 35 -3.45 16.68 -1.89
CA PHE A 35 -3.54 15.92 -0.65
C PHE A 35 -3.84 16.80 0.56
N GLY A 36 -4.41 16.24 1.62
CA GLY A 36 -4.56 16.96 2.88
C GLY A 36 -3.31 16.91 3.76
N PRO A 37 -3.32 17.58 4.93
CA PRO A 37 -2.17 17.68 5.83
C PRO A 37 -1.56 16.33 6.24
N GLU A 38 -2.35 15.29 6.51
CA GLU A 38 -1.83 14.02 7.00
C GLU A 38 -1.10 13.27 5.87
N THR A 39 -1.67 13.25 4.67
CA THR A 39 -1.05 12.61 3.51
C THR A 39 0.22 13.36 3.09
N GLN A 40 0.23 14.70 3.13
CA GLN A 40 1.39 15.53 2.77
C GLN A 40 2.51 15.58 3.80
N SER A 41 2.25 15.23 5.07
CA SER A 41 3.25 15.35 6.14
C SER A 41 4.07 14.07 6.32
N HIS A 42 3.70 13.01 5.63
CA HIS A 42 4.21 11.67 5.86
C HIS A 42 4.58 10.98 4.56
N ARG A 43 5.68 10.21 4.61
CA ARG A 43 6.01 9.25 3.56
C ARG A 43 5.22 7.96 3.81
N TRP A 44 4.58 7.45 2.76
CA TRP A 44 3.77 6.24 2.79
C TRP A 44 4.47 5.11 2.04
N ASP A 45 5.25 4.30 2.76
CA ASP A 45 5.99 3.16 2.20
C ASP A 45 5.09 2.10 1.56
N LEU A 46 3.91 1.88 2.15
CA LEU A 46 2.94 0.88 1.74
C LEU A 46 1.54 1.50 1.69
N VAL A 47 0.92 1.47 0.52
CA VAL A 47 -0.46 1.85 0.28
C VAL A 47 -1.28 0.57 0.16
N MET A 48 -2.38 0.46 0.91
CA MET A 48 -3.22 -0.75 0.90
C MET A 48 -4.58 -0.44 0.29
N LEU A 49 -4.96 -1.22 -0.71
CA LEU A 49 -6.26 -1.17 -1.38
C LEU A 49 -6.97 -2.50 -1.18
N SER A 50 -8.24 -2.46 -0.77
CA SER A 50 -9.03 -3.66 -0.51
C SER A 50 -10.43 -3.50 -1.08
N ASP A 51 -10.75 -4.29 -2.10
CA ASP A 51 -12.05 -4.39 -2.78
C ASP A 51 -12.64 -3.03 -3.22
N CYS A 52 -11.78 -2.11 -3.67
CA CYS A 52 -12.17 -0.76 -4.10
C CYS A 52 -12.08 -0.55 -5.62
N THR A 53 -12.04 -1.63 -6.41
CA THR A 53 -11.78 -1.60 -7.86
C THR A 53 -13.02 -1.88 -8.72
N TYR A 54 -14.22 -1.87 -8.12
CA TYR A 54 -15.47 -2.24 -8.79
C TYR A 54 -16.05 -1.11 -9.67
N ASN A 55 -15.70 0.14 -9.39
CA ASN A 55 -16.13 1.30 -10.19
C ASN A 55 -15.05 1.60 -11.24
N VAL A 56 -15.22 1.01 -12.43
CA VAL A 56 -14.23 1.08 -13.51
C VAL A 56 -13.94 2.51 -13.99
N ASP A 57 -14.92 3.41 -13.90
CA ASP A 57 -14.77 4.82 -14.29
C ASP A 57 -13.81 5.58 -13.38
N MET A 58 -13.60 5.08 -12.15
CA MET A 58 -12.72 5.69 -11.15
C MET A 58 -11.31 5.10 -11.15
N LEU A 59 -11.03 4.04 -11.93
CA LEU A 59 -9.72 3.40 -11.96
C LEU A 59 -8.61 4.35 -12.43
N PRO A 60 -8.80 5.20 -13.47
CA PRO A 60 -7.77 6.17 -13.85
C PRO A 60 -7.42 7.11 -12.70
N ALA A 61 -8.43 7.70 -12.06
CA ALA A 61 -8.23 8.60 -10.91
C ALA A 61 -7.52 7.90 -9.74
N LEU A 62 -7.86 6.63 -9.46
CA LEU A 62 -7.19 5.82 -8.44
C LEU A 62 -5.70 5.63 -8.78
N VAL A 63 -5.37 5.17 -9.99
CA VAL A 63 -3.97 4.90 -10.37
C VAL A 63 -3.14 6.19 -10.42
N GLU A 64 -3.70 7.27 -10.97
CA GLU A 64 -3.05 8.58 -10.98
C GLU A 64 -2.84 9.11 -9.55
N THR A 65 -3.77 8.86 -8.62
CA THR A 65 -3.60 9.17 -7.19
C THR A 65 -2.41 8.41 -6.58
N LEU A 66 -2.25 7.11 -6.89
CA LEU A 66 -1.10 6.33 -6.43
C LEU A 66 0.21 6.92 -6.96
N SER A 67 0.24 7.31 -8.24
CA SER A 67 1.40 7.97 -8.87
C SER A 67 1.71 9.32 -8.22
N ALA A 68 0.70 10.14 -7.92
CA ALA A 68 0.87 11.41 -7.23
C ALA A 68 1.38 11.21 -5.79
N LEU A 69 0.91 10.17 -5.10
CA LEU A 69 1.41 9.81 -3.77
C LEU A 69 2.86 9.34 -3.81
N HIS A 70 3.24 8.59 -4.84
CA HIS A 70 4.65 8.25 -5.08
C HIS A 70 5.51 9.50 -5.30
N ALA A 71 5.05 10.48 -6.09
CA ALA A 71 5.76 11.74 -6.26
C ALA A 71 5.92 12.51 -4.93
N SER A 72 4.87 12.55 -4.09
CA SER A 72 4.94 13.14 -2.74
C SER A 72 5.96 12.42 -1.85
N ASN A 73 6.00 11.09 -1.86
CA ASN A 73 7.01 10.30 -1.16
C ASN A 73 8.44 10.64 -1.60
N MET A 74 8.66 10.85 -2.90
CA MET A 74 9.98 11.22 -3.43
C MET A 74 10.39 12.64 -3.00
N ALA A 75 9.44 13.57 -2.91
CA ALA A 75 9.69 14.92 -2.40
C ALA A 75 10.11 14.91 -0.92
N HIS A 76 9.47 14.08 -0.08
CA HIS A 76 9.88 13.90 1.32
C HIS A 76 11.31 13.43 1.46
N VAL A 77 11.72 12.53 0.56
CA VAL A 77 13.07 11.98 0.60
C VAL A 77 14.06 13.06 0.24
N ALA A 78 13.85 13.74 -0.88
CA ALA A 78 14.77 14.77 -1.35
C ALA A 78 15.00 15.85 -0.28
N ALA A 79 13.97 16.15 0.53
CA ALA A 79 14.07 17.07 1.66
C ALA A 79 14.81 16.50 2.88
N SER A 80 14.92 15.18 3.02
CA SER A 80 15.50 14.48 4.18
C SER A 80 16.91 13.91 3.93
N SER A 81 17.29 13.68 2.67
CA SER A 81 18.55 13.03 2.31
C SER A 81 19.74 13.97 2.46
N THR A 82 20.38 13.93 3.63
CA THR A 82 21.77 14.34 3.83
C THR A 82 22.65 13.09 3.79
N SER A 83 23.25 12.84 2.63
CA SER A 83 24.43 11.99 2.42
C SER A 83 24.50 10.63 3.17
N SER A 84 24.09 9.52 2.53
CA SER A 84 24.85 8.25 2.54
C SER A 84 24.12 7.11 1.83
N GLY A 85 24.58 6.73 0.63
CA GLY A 85 24.47 5.36 0.08
C GLY A 85 23.10 4.66 0.12
N GLU A 86 22.00 5.38 -0.14
CA GLU A 86 20.66 4.87 0.10
C GLU A 86 20.19 3.88 -0.98
N GLN A 87 19.48 2.85 -0.51
CA GLN A 87 18.73 1.91 -1.33
C GLN A 87 17.74 2.64 -2.26
N PRO A 88 17.41 2.07 -3.43
CA PRO A 88 16.37 2.62 -4.30
C PRO A 88 15.10 2.81 -3.48
N GLN A 89 14.61 4.03 -3.48
CA GLN A 89 13.41 4.33 -2.72
C GLN A 89 12.20 4.12 -3.58
N SER A 90 11.24 3.43 -3.02
CA SER A 90 10.05 3.02 -3.75
C SER A 90 8.80 3.24 -2.93
N THR A 91 7.68 3.32 -3.65
CA THR A 91 6.35 3.20 -3.06
C THR A 91 5.82 1.82 -3.41
N LYS A 92 5.26 1.12 -2.43
CA LYS A 92 4.59 -0.16 -2.65
C LYS A 92 3.09 -0.01 -2.54
N VAL A 93 2.36 -0.74 -3.38
CA VAL A 93 0.90 -0.83 -3.35
C VAL A 93 0.52 -2.28 -3.15
N PHE A 94 -0.16 -2.58 -2.06
CA PHE A 94 -0.75 -3.89 -1.81
C PHE A 94 -2.23 -3.83 -2.14
N LEU A 95 -2.61 -4.51 -3.21
CA LEU A 95 -3.97 -4.55 -3.73
C LEU A 95 -4.58 -5.91 -3.44
N ALA A 96 -5.70 -5.93 -2.74
CA ALA A 96 -6.56 -7.09 -2.59
C ALA A 96 -7.88 -6.82 -3.30
N THR A 97 -8.26 -7.68 -4.25
CA THR A 97 -9.52 -7.54 -4.98
C THR A 97 -10.22 -8.88 -5.17
N LYS A 98 -11.54 -8.85 -5.25
CA LYS A 98 -12.34 -10.02 -5.62
C LYS A 98 -12.84 -9.80 -7.04
N PRO A 99 -12.32 -10.52 -8.05
CA PRO A 99 -12.75 -10.34 -9.44
C PRO A 99 -14.27 -10.50 -9.57
N ARG A 100 -14.95 -9.47 -10.07
CA ARG A 100 -16.40 -9.50 -10.34
C ARG A 100 -16.69 -9.50 -11.83
N HIS A 101 -15.92 -8.72 -12.59
CA HIS A 101 -16.13 -8.51 -14.02
C HIS A 101 -14.80 -8.29 -14.75
N ALA A 102 -14.68 -8.77 -15.99
CA ALA A 102 -13.47 -8.64 -16.80
C ALA A 102 -13.04 -7.17 -17.04
N SER A 103 -13.97 -6.22 -16.93
CA SER A 103 -13.65 -4.79 -17.02
C SER A 103 -12.74 -4.27 -15.91
N GLU A 104 -12.65 -4.98 -14.78
CA GLU A 104 -11.75 -4.64 -13.66
C GLU A 104 -10.28 -4.89 -14.03
N GLU A 105 -10.00 -5.73 -15.05
CA GLU A 105 -8.64 -5.99 -15.54
C GLU A 105 -7.97 -4.73 -16.11
N ALA A 106 -8.75 -3.72 -16.52
CA ALA A 106 -8.24 -2.44 -16.99
C ALA A 106 -7.34 -1.73 -15.95
N LEU A 107 -7.54 -2.01 -14.66
CA LEU A 107 -6.67 -1.51 -13.58
C LEU A 107 -5.20 -1.90 -13.80
N PHE A 108 -4.95 -3.14 -14.22
CA PHE A 108 -3.59 -3.66 -14.37
C PHE A 108 -2.87 -2.98 -15.54
N ASP A 109 -3.58 -2.72 -16.62
CA ASP A 109 -3.06 -1.96 -17.76
C ASP A 109 -2.75 -0.52 -17.36
N LEU A 110 -3.64 0.14 -16.60
CA LEU A 110 -3.41 1.50 -16.10
C LEU A 110 -2.19 1.57 -15.17
N LEU A 111 -2.05 0.62 -14.24
CA LEU A 111 -0.88 0.51 -13.37
C LEU A 111 0.40 0.38 -14.19
N SER A 112 0.43 -0.50 -15.20
CA SER A 112 1.58 -0.67 -16.07
C SER A 112 1.90 0.59 -16.89
N GLN A 113 0.90 1.29 -17.40
CA GLN A 113 1.07 2.54 -18.16
C GLN A 113 1.68 3.64 -17.28
N GLU A 114 1.31 3.68 -16.02
CA GLU A 114 1.86 4.56 -15.00
C GLU A 114 3.20 4.05 -14.42
N GLY A 115 3.78 2.97 -14.96
CA GLY A 115 5.10 2.47 -14.57
C GLY A 115 5.13 1.71 -13.24
N TRP A 116 3.99 1.23 -12.76
CA TRP A 116 3.94 0.30 -11.63
C TRP A 116 4.29 -1.12 -12.08
N ALA A 117 5.25 -1.74 -11.42
CA ALA A 117 5.67 -3.12 -11.69
C ALA A 117 5.06 -4.09 -10.67
N GLU A 118 4.47 -5.20 -11.14
CA GLU A 118 4.02 -6.28 -10.26
C GLU A 118 5.24 -7.02 -9.68
N LEU A 119 5.33 -7.07 -8.35
CA LEU A 119 6.35 -7.82 -7.61
C LEU A 119 5.87 -9.20 -7.17
N HIS A 120 4.61 -9.30 -6.77
CA HIS A 120 4.05 -10.55 -6.27
C HIS A 120 2.56 -10.64 -6.55
N ARG A 121 2.08 -11.86 -6.74
CA ARG A 121 0.67 -12.18 -6.88
C ARG A 121 0.33 -13.47 -6.16
N GLN A 122 -0.80 -13.47 -5.46
CA GLN A 122 -1.34 -14.63 -4.78
C GLN A 122 -2.86 -14.69 -4.95
N THR A 123 -3.38 -15.86 -5.31
CA THR A 123 -4.82 -16.11 -5.37
C THR A 123 -5.24 -16.98 -4.19
N LEU A 124 -6.18 -16.49 -3.40
CA LEU A 124 -6.77 -17.21 -2.28
C LEU A 124 -8.15 -17.74 -2.70
N PRO A 125 -8.37 -19.06 -2.68
CA PRO A 125 -9.70 -19.60 -2.94
C PRO A 125 -10.65 -19.25 -1.80
N LEU A 126 -11.86 -18.83 -2.14
CA LEU A 126 -12.96 -18.67 -1.20
C LEU A 126 -13.84 -19.92 -1.27
N PRO A 127 -13.96 -20.69 -0.17
CA PRO A 127 -14.85 -21.84 -0.16
C PRO A 127 -16.30 -21.36 -0.20
N VAL A 128 -17.01 -21.66 -1.30
CA VAL A 128 -18.44 -21.37 -1.46
C VAL A 128 -19.18 -22.68 -1.65
N LEU A 129 -20.18 -22.95 -0.80
CA LEU A 129 -21.01 -24.16 -0.89
C LEU A 129 -22.09 -23.99 -1.95
N GLY A 130 -22.13 -24.90 -2.93
CA GLY A 130 -23.20 -24.96 -3.93
C GLY A 130 -23.20 -23.84 -4.98
N ALA A 131 -22.09 -23.11 -5.11
CA ALA A 131 -21.90 -22.08 -6.13
C ALA A 131 -20.54 -22.24 -6.81
N GLU A 132 -20.29 -21.42 -7.84
CA GLU A 132 -18.98 -21.35 -8.48
C GLU A 132 -17.88 -20.96 -7.49
N THR A 133 -16.67 -21.46 -7.74
CA THR A 133 -15.51 -21.15 -6.91
C THR A 133 -15.18 -19.67 -7.05
N GLN A 134 -15.08 -18.98 -5.93
CA GLN A 134 -14.69 -17.58 -5.89
C GLN A 134 -13.26 -17.47 -5.40
N SER A 135 -12.61 -16.35 -5.66
CA SER A 135 -11.25 -16.08 -5.20
C SER A 135 -11.11 -14.64 -4.71
N VAL A 136 -10.09 -14.42 -3.89
CA VAL A 136 -9.50 -13.10 -3.66
C VAL A 136 -8.12 -13.12 -4.29
N GLU A 137 -7.81 -12.11 -5.09
CA GLU A 137 -6.51 -11.93 -5.68
C GLU A 137 -5.77 -10.82 -4.95
N LEU A 138 -4.54 -11.12 -4.58
CA LEU A 138 -3.63 -10.25 -3.87
C LEU A 138 -2.47 -9.93 -4.79
N TYR A 139 -2.14 -8.65 -4.90
CA TYR A 139 -1.06 -8.13 -5.72
C TYR A 139 -0.18 -7.20 -4.88
N LEU A 140 1.12 -7.26 -5.11
CA LEU A 140 2.07 -6.28 -4.62
C LEU A 140 2.69 -5.59 -5.83
N TYR A 141 2.50 -4.29 -5.95
CA TYR A 141 3.14 -3.44 -6.96
C TYR A 141 4.21 -2.56 -6.33
N GLU A 142 5.18 -2.17 -7.13
CA GLU A 142 6.21 -1.20 -6.78
C GLU A 142 6.41 -0.20 -7.92
N LYS A 143 6.62 1.06 -7.55
CA LYS A 143 7.09 2.11 -8.46
C LYS A 143 8.43 2.62 -7.96
N LEU A 144 9.44 2.50 -8.82
CA LEU A 144 10.80 2.96 -8.59
C LEU A 144 10.97 4.40 -9.11
N GLN A 145 12.04 5.05 -8.63
CA GLN A 145 12.50 6.37 -9.10
C GLN A 145 12.75 6.40 -10.61
#